data_AF-A0A931VE05-F1
#
_entry.id   AF-A0A931VE05-F1
#
_cell.length_a   1.000
_cell.length_b   1.000
_cell.length_c   1.000
_cell.angle_alpha   90.00
_cell.angle_beta   90.00
_cell.angle_gamma   90.00
#
_symmetry.space_group_name_H-M   'P 1'
#
loop_
_entity.id
_entity.type
_entity.pdbx_description
1 polymer ?
#
loop_
_entity_poly.entity_id
_entity_poly.type
_entity_poly.pdbx_seq_one_letter_code
_entity_poly.pdbx_strand_id
1 'polypeptide(L)'
;MANLKVPFFTVLFIFAFLYIFTTLFGPLPFSVNSVTTNKTDLFTVDGTGETTGIPDTALLSFGVTKQATTVQQARDQVNEIAKKITDDLKGLGVEVKNIKTTNYSIYPNYDYTEGGQRITGYNVSQNMEVRLKPIDQANRAIDVVTSDGANMVGGVSFVLDEKEQEKLEEQARKQAIDNAKKKAQELANLSGLRLGKVVSVYESPGIEPPGIYTADKALEGRGAGEPTQIAPGENTVRITVSLSYQTL
;
A
#
# COMPACT_ATOMS: atom_id res chain seq x y z
N MET A 1 -50.40 -13.63 -43.03
CA MET A 1 -51.06 -12.48 -43.68
C MET A 1 -51.10 -11.31 -42.71
N ALA A 2 -50.19 -10.36 -42.89
CA ALA A 2 -50.50 -8.94 -42.80
C ALA A 2 -50.19 -8.41 -44.21
N ASN A 3 -51.22 -7.95 -44.94
CA ASN A 3 -51.12 -7.55 -46.33
C ASN A 3 -50.31 -6.25 -46.44
N LEU A 4 -49.01 -6.33 -46.72
CA LEU A 4 -48.24 -5.16 -47.10
C LEU A 4 -48.27 -5.00 -48.63
N LYS A 5 -49.47 -4.72 -49.17
CA LYS A 5 -49.61 -4.22 -50.54
C LYS A 5 -49.33 -2.72 -50.54
N VAL A 6 -48.05 -2.33 -50.40
CA VAL A 6 -47.69 -0.95 -50.70
C VAL A 6 -47.78 -0.81 -52.23
N PRO A 7 -48.67 0.04 -52.77
CA PRO A 7 -48.72 0.26 -54.21
C PRO A 7 -47.35 0.75 -54.67
N PHE A 8 -46.85 0.24 -55.80
CA PHE A 8 -45.61 0.73 -56.44
C PHE A 8 -45.60 2.27 -56.54
N PHE A 9 -46.77 2.86 -56.81
CA PHE A 9 -46.98 4.31 -56.83
C PHE A 9 -46.72 5.01 -55.51
N THR A 10 -46.97 4.37 -54.36
CA THR A 10 -46.71 4.97 -53.04
C THR A 10 -45.22 5.04 -52.74
N VAL A 11 -44.45 4.02 -53.13
CA VAL A 11 -42.98 4.04 -53.03
C VAL A 11 -42.41 5.12 -53.95
N LEU A 12 -42.89 5.18 -55.20
CA LEU A 12 -42.48 6.21 -56.15
C LEU A 12 -42.80 7.63 -55.64
N PHE A 13 -43.98 7.80 -55.03
CA PHE A 13 -44.40 9.08 -54.46
C PHE A 13 -43.53 9.50 -53.27
N ILE A 14 -43.11 8.57 -52.41
CA ILE A 14 -42.18 8.85 -51.30
C ILE A 14 -40.83 9.32 -51.84
N PHE A 15 -40.27 8.66 -52.85
CA PHE A 15 -39.00 9.08 -53.46
C PHE A 15 -39.11 10.42 -54.18
N ALA A 16 -40.20 10.65 -54.92
CA ALA A 16 -40.45 11.93 -55.59
C ALA A 16 -40.64 13.06 -54.57
N PHE A 17 -41.39 12.80 -53.50
CA PHE A 17 -41.57 13.75 -52.40
C PHE A 17 -40.25 14.05 -51.69
N LEU A 18 -39.44 13.02 -51.40
CA LEU A 18 -38.14 13.19 -50.74
C LEU A 18 -37.16 13.96 -51.64
N TYR A 19 -37.18 13.70 -52.96
CA TYR A 19 -36.41 14.46 -53.94
C TYR A 19 -36.84 15.93 -53.95
N ILE A 20 -38.14 16.23 -54.11
CA ILE A 20 -38.69 17.60 -54.11
C ILE A 20 -38.40 18.30 -52.79
N PHE A 21 -38.56 17.60 -51.66
CA PHE A 21 -38.29 18.13 -50.33
C PHE A 21 -36.81 18.52 -50.18
N THR A 22 -35.87 17.67 -50.62
CA THR A 22 -34.44 18.01 -50.60
C THR A 22 -34.07 19.14 -51.57
N THR A 23 -34.83 19.36 -52.64
CA THR A 23 -34.61 20.48 -53.57
C THR A 23 -35.16 21.80 -53.04
N LEU A 24 -36.31 21.79 -52.34
CA LEU A 24 -36.91 23.00 -51.78
C LEU A 24 -36.30 23.42 -50.44
N PHE A 25 -36.03 22.46 -49.55
CA PHE A 25 -35.63 22.72 -48.16
C PHE A 25 -34.14 22.43 -47.89
N GLY A 26 -33.41 21.96 -48.91
CA GLY A 26 -32.00 21.56 -48.78
C GLY A 26 -31.81 20.16 -48.18
N PRO A 27 -30.57 19.66 -48.12
CA PRO A 27 -30.27 18.38 -47.51
C PRO A 27 -30.59 18.41 -46.01
N LEU A 28 -31.09 17.30 -45.48
CA LEU A 28 -31.27 17.14 -44.02
C LEU A 28 -29.93 17.39 -43.31
N PRO A 29 -29.87 18.22 -42.26
CA PRO A 29 -28.63 18.43 -41.52
C PRO A 29 -28.31 17.16 -40.71
N PHE A 30 -27.52 16.26 -41.27
CA PHE A 30 -26.89 15.21 -40.49
C PHE A 30 -25.54 15.74 -39.99
N SER A 31 -25.39 15.84 -38.68
CA SER A 31 -24.09 16.14 -38.07
C SER A 31 -23.24 14.88 -38.09
N VAL A 32 -22.25 14.81 -38.97
CA VAL A 32 -21.18 13.81 -38.88
C VAL A 32 -20.22 14.28 -37.79
N ASN A 33 -20.31 13.66 -36.62
CA ASN A 33 -19.27 13.81 -35.60
C ASN A 33 -18.06 13.00 -36.03
N SER A 34 -17.13 13.64 -36.75
CA SER A 34 -15.83 13.04 -37.06
C SER A 34 -14.99 13.03 -35.79
N VAL A 35 -14.84 11.87 -35.15
CA VAL A 35 -13.81 11.69 -34.12
C VAL A 35 -12.50 11.42 -34.85
N THR A 36 -11.70 12.45 -35.07
CA THR A 36 -10.34 12.29 -35.60
C THR A 36 -9.45 11.73 -34.48
N THR A 37 -9.30 10.41 -34.43
CA THR A 37 -8.29 9.76 -33.57
C THR A 37 -6.93 9.90 -34.23
N ASN A 38 -6.15 10.91 -33.82
CA ASN A 38 -4.74 11.01 -34.21
C ASN A 38 -3.95 9.91 -33.50
N LYS A 39 -3.59 8.85 -34.24
CA LYS A 39 -2.63 7.84 -33.77
C LYS A 39 -1.27 8.52 -33.67
N THR A 40 -0.87 8.86 -32.44
CA THR A 40 0.46 9.39 -32.15
C THR A 40 1.34 8.22 -31.75
N ASP A 41 2.46 8.03 -32.44
CA ASP A 41 3.46 7.05 -32.02
C ASP A 41 4.11 7.53 -30.72
N LEU A 42 4.14 6.64 -29.73
CA LEU A 42 4.63 6.92 -28.39
C LEU A 42 5.93 6.14 -28.14
N PHE A 43 6.91 6.83 -27.59
CA PHE A 43 8.12 6.22 -27.06
C PHE A 43 8.07 6.29 -25.54
N THR A 44 8.05 5.14 -24.88
CA THR A 44 8.02 5.04 -23.42
C THR A 44 9.35 4.53 -22.89
N VAL A 45 9.82 5.15 -21.81
CA VAL A 45 11.03 4.72 -21.09
C VAL A 45 10.78 4.72 -19.60
N ASP A 46 11.37 3.75 -18.91
CA ASP A 46 11.38 3.69 -17.46
C ASP A 46 12.75 4.13 -16.91
N GLY A 47 12.70 4.91 -15.84
CA GLY A 47 13.84 5.24 -14.99
C GLY A 47 13.53 4.92 -13.53
N THR A 48 14.56 4.48 -12.82
CA THR A 48 14.49 4.12 -11.40
C THR A 48 15.42 5.03 -10.62
N GLY A 49 14.97 5.48 -9.44
CA GLY A 49 15.77 6.21 -8.47
C GLY A 49 15.76 5.48 -7.13
N GLU A 50 16.88 5.56 -6.42
CA GLU A 50 17.11 4.83 -5.17
C GLU A 50 17.79 5.74 -4.15
N THR A 51 17.27 5.74 -2.94
CA THR A 51 17.86 6.46 -1.82
C THR A 51 17.83 5.58 -0.59
N THR A 52 18.79 5.79 0.32
CA THR A 52 18.94 4.95 1.51
C THR A 52 18.95 5.84 2.75
N GLY A 53 18.29 5.36 3.80
CA GLY A 53 18.22 6.03 5.09
C GLY A 53 18.40 5.06 6.24
N ILE A 54 18.95 5.55 7.34
CA ILE A 54 19.06 4.79 8.58
C ILE A 54 17.74 4.93 9.35
N PRO A 55 17.05 3.83 9.69
CA PRO A 55 15.86 3.87 10.54
C PRO A 55 16.12 4.57 11.87
N ASP A 56 15.21 5.44 12.27
CA ASP A 56 15.28 6.19 13.53
C ASP A 56 14.19 5.80 14.53
N THR A 57 13.29 4.90 14.10
CA THR A 57 12.07 4.54 14.82
C THR A 57 11.94 3.01 14.90
N ALA A 58 11.64 2.50 16.10
CA ALA A 58 11.27 1.09 16.30
C ALA A 58 9.75 0.94 16.41
N LEU A 59 9.17 -0.05 15.75
CA LEU A 59 7.81 -0.50 15.97
C LEU A 59 7.87 -1.83 16.71
N LEU A 60 7.37 -1.84 17.94
CA LEU A 60 7.25 -3.05 18.75
C LEU A 60 5.80 -3.51 18.71
N SER A 61 5.58 -4.71 18.18
CA SER A 61 4.28 -5.38 18.24
C SER A 61 4.22 -6.33 19.43
N PHE A 62 3.16 -6.22 20.23
CA PHE A 62 2.94 -7.08 21.38
C PHE A 62 1.45 -7.36 21.58
N GLY A 63 1.13 -8.30 22.45
CA GLY A 63 -0.25 -8.65 22.72
C GLY A 63 -0.41 -9.50 23.96
N VAL A 64 -1.66 -9.54 24.41
CA VAL A 64 -2.10 -10.25 25.61
C VAL A 64 -3.26 -11.13 25.22
N THR A 65 -3.13 -12.43 25.48
CA THR A 65 -4.23 -13.39 25.39
C THR A 65 -4.54 -13.97 26.76
N LYS A 66 -5.80 -13.95 27.17
CA LYS A 66 -6.29 -14.61 28.38
C LYS A 66 -7.48 -15.50 28.10
N GLN A 67 -7.58 -16.56 28.89
CA GLN A 67 -8.68 -17.50 28.88
C GLN A 67 -9.46 -17.39 30.19
N ALA A 68 -10.79 -17.38 30.10
CA ALA A 68 -11.65 -17.53 31.26
C ALA A 68 -12.94 -18.29 30.90
N THR A 69 -13.73 -18.66 31.92
CA THR A 69 -15.02 -19.34 31.72
C THR A 69 -16.09 -18.40 31.16
N THR A 70 -15.95 -17.09 31.38
CA THR A 70 -16.84 -16.06 30.84
C THR A 70 -16.07 -15.04 30.02
N VAL A 71 -16.73 -14.45 29.02
CA VAL A 71 -16.15 -13.35 28.22
C VAL A 71 -15.75 -12.17 29.09
N GLN A 72 -16.55 -11.84 30.10
CA GLN A 72 -16.30 -10.70 30.99
C GLN A 72 -14.99 -10.88 31.76
N GLN A 73 -14.80 -12.04 32.40
CA GLN A 73 -13.56 -12.31 33.14
C GLN A 73 -12.31 -12.27 32.25
N ALA A 74 -12.37 -12.90 31.06
CA ALA A 74 -11.23 -12.89 30.13
C ALA A 74 -10.92 -11.46 29.63
N ARG A 75 -11.97 -10.67 29.35
CA ARG A 75 -11.84 -9.26 28.95
C ARG A 75 -11.23 -8.41 30.05
N ASP A 76 -11.72 -8.53 31.28
CA ASP A 76 -11.25 -7.70 32.39
C ASP A 76 -9.75 -7.94 32.66
N GLN A 77 -9.31 -9.20 32.59
CA GLN A 77 -7.90 -9.57 32.70
C GLN A 77 -7.03 -9.01 31.57
N VAL A 78 -7.51 -9.06 30.31
CA VAL A 78 -6.78 -8.47 29.17
C VAL A 78 -6.69 -6.95 29.32
N ASN A 79 -7.79 -6.29 29.67
CA ASN A 79 -7.86 -4.85 29.83
C ASN A 79 -6.96 -4.34 30.97
N GLU A 80 -6.91 -5.06 32.09
CA GLU A 80 -6.05 -4.72 33.23
C GLU A 80 -4.56 -4.74 32.82
N ILE A 81 -4.13 -5.80 32.13
CA ILE A 81 -2.75 -5.93 31.65
C ILE A 81 -2.45 -4.87 30.58
N ALA A 82 -3.33 -4.70 29.59
CA ALA A 82 -3.14 -3.71 28.54
C ALA A 82 -3.05 -2.28 29.10
N LYS A 83 -3.85 -1.96 30.12
CA LYS A 83 -3.79 -0.68 30.84
C LYS A 83 -2.45 -0.54 31.58
N LYS A 84 -2.02 -1.56 32.31
CA LYS A 84 -0.73 -1.54 33.02
C LYS A 84 0.43 -1.28 32.06
N ILE A 85 0.50 -2.05 30.97
CA ILE A 85 1.52 -1.86 29.92
C ILE A 85 1.50 -0.43 29.38
N THR A 86 0.31 0.09 29.07
CA THR A 86 0.17 1.46 28.53
C THR A 86 0.69 2.51 29.51
N ASP A 87 0.39 2.36 30.81
CA ASP A 87 0.84 3.29 31.84
C ASP A 87 2.36 3.20 32.09
N ASP A 88 2.94 2.00 32.08
CA ASP A 88 4.39 1.83 32.28
C ASP A 88 5.20 2.25 31.05
N LEU A 89 4.69 2.05 29.83
CA LEU A 89 5.26 2.63 28.61
C LEU A 89 5.24 4.16 28.63
N LYS A 90 4.17 4.78 29.14
CA LYS A 90 4.14 6.25 29.37
C LYS A 90 5.21 6.67 30.40
N GLY A 91 5.46 5.85 31.40
CA GLY A 91 6.56 6.03 32.37
C GLY A 91 7.94 6.08 31.71
N LEU A 92 8.12 5.40 30.57
CA LEU A 92 9.33 5.47 29.74
C LEU A 92 9.38 6.71 28.82
N GLY A 93 8.37 7.58 28.85
CA GLY A 93 8.27 8.77 28.00
C GLY A 93 7.55 8.54 26.67
N VAL A 94 6.91 7.39 26.47
CA VAL A 94 6.12 7.12 25.26
C VAL A 94 4.81 7.91 25.29
N GLU A 95 4.57 8.72 24.26
CA GLU A 95 3.30 9.43 24.10
C GLU A 95 2.16 8.46 23.75
N VAL A 96 0.95 8.72 24.28
CA VAL A 96 -0.24 7.87 24.02
C VAL A 96 -0.54 7.73 22.53
N LYS A 97 -0.31 8.78 21.73
CA LYS A 97 -0.51 8.74 20.27
C LYS A 97 0.36 7.70 19.55
N ASN A 98 1.46 7.28 20.19
CA ASN A 98 2.39 6.29 19.66
C ASN A 98 2.03 4.86 20.07
N ILE A 99 0.99 4.66 20.90
CA ILE A 99 0.51 3.36 21.34
C ILE A 99 -0.86 3.14 20.69
N LYS A 100 -1.01 2.08 19.90
CA LYS A 100 -2.29 1.75 19.25
C LYS A 100 -2.65 0.28 19.43
N THR A 101 -3.93 -0.01 19.54
CA THR A 101 -4.45 -1.37 19.41
C THR A 101 -4.54 -1.71 17.92
N THR A 102 -3.90 -2.79 17.49
CA THR A 102 -3.90 -3.26 16.10
C THR A 102 -4.98 -4.31 15.85
N ASN A 103 -5.30 -5.12 16.87
CA ASN A 103 -6.36 -6.12 16.80
C ASN A 103 -6.96 -6.37 18.17
N TYR A 104 -8.26 -6.68 18.21
CA TYR A 104 -8.95 -7.15 19.41
C TYR A 104 -9.94 -8.25 19.01
N SER A 105 -9.82 -9.44 19.60
CA SER A 105 -10.63 -10.59 19.24
C SER A 105 -11.09 -11.38 20.45
N ILE A 106 -12.25 -12.02 20.32
CA ILE A 106 -12.84 -12.89 21.33
C ILE A 106 -13.28 -14.16 20.62
N TYR A 107 -12.78 -15.30 21.07
CA TYR A 107 -13.12 -16.60 20.52
C TYR A 107 -13.63 -17.54 21.62
N PRO A 108 -14.77 -18.23 21.42
CA PRO A 108 -15.17 -19.31 22.31
C PRO A 108 -14.24 -20.52 22.16
N ASN A 109 -13.98 -21.18 23.27
CA ASN A 109 -13.28 -22.45 23.31
C ASN A 109 -14.31 -23.57 23.35
N TYR A 110 -14.14 -24.58 22.49
CA TYR A 110 -15.06 -25.70 22.37
C TYR A 110 -14.39 -26.99 22.79
N ASP A 111 -15.18 -27.84 23.44
CA ASP A 111 -14.89 -29.25 23.66
C ASP A 111 -15.76 -30.09 22.70
N TYR A 112 -15.14 -31.13 22.14
CA TYR A 112 -15.70 -32.02 21.12
C TYR A 112 -15.67 -33.50 21.52
N THR A 113 -15.31 -33.83 22.77
CA THR A 113 -15.06 -35.23 23.18
C THR A 113 -16.30 -36.12 23.34
N GLU A 114 -17.50 -35.57 23.48
CA GLU A 114 -18.74 -36.33 23.77
C GLU A 114 -19.78 -36.32 22.63
N GLY A 115 -19.34 -36.22 21.37
CA GLY A 115 -20.26 -36.25 20.22
C GLY A 115 -21.14 -35.01 20.08
N GLY A 116 -20.85 -33.94 20.83
CA GLY A 116 -21.49 -32.63 20.75
C GLY A 116 -20.49 -31.50 20.91
N GLN A 117 -20.89 -30.28 20.53
CA GLN A 117 -20.07 -29.07 20.65
C GLN A 117 -20.48 -28.30 21.91
N ARG A 118 -19.59 -28.23 22.91
CA ARG A 118 -19.84 -27.49 24.16
C ARG A 118 -18.81 -26.39 24.37
N ILE A 119 -19.25 -25.18 24.71
CA ILE A 119 -18.36 -24.09 25.10
C ILE A 119 -17.76 -24.41 26.49
N THR A 120 -16.43 -24.36 26.59
CA THR A 120 -15.69 -24.54 27.84
C THR A 120 -15.07 -23.26 28.38
N GLY A 121 -15.06 -22.20 27.57
CA GLY A 121 -14.62 -20.87 27.97
C GLY A 121 -14.46 -19.94 26.78
N TYR A 122 -13.72 -18.86 26.99
CA TYR A 122 -13.45 -17.85 25.99
C TYR A 122 -11.99 -17.42 26.08
N ASN A 123 -11.37 -17.31 24.92
CA ASN A 123 -10.09 -16.64 24.73
C ASN A 123 -10.36 -15.20 24.26
N VAL A 124 -9.81 -14.23 24.98
CA VAL A 124 -9.77 -12.83 24.57
C VAL A 124 -8.33 -12.48 24.26
N SER A 125 -8.12 -11.81 23.13
CA SER A 125 -6.80 -11.42 22.64
C SER A 125 -6.82 -9.96 22.23
N GLN A 126 -5.82 -9.20 22.68
CA GLN A 126 -5.60 -7.81 22.26
C GLN A 126 -4.15 -7.68 21.80
N ASN A 127 -3.97 -7.24 20.56
CA ASN A 127 -2.67 -6.92 20.00
C ASN A 127 -2.52 -5.41 19.89
N MET A 128 -1.34 -4.92 20.21
CA MET A 128 -0.97 -3.52 20.25
C MET A 128 0.37 -3.33 19.55
N GLU A 129 0.57 -2.12 19.06
CA GLU A 129 1.84 -1.66 18.49
C GLU A 129 2.24 -0.37 19.19
N VAL A 130 3.52 -0.26 19.54
CA VAL A 130 4.11 0.96 20.05
C VAL A 130 5.23 1.45 19.13
N ARG A 131 5.16 2.73 18.77
CA ARG A 131 6.21 3.46 18.05
C ARG A 131 7.18 4.10 19.03
N LEU A 132 8.46 3.78 18.91
CA LEU A 132 9.51 4.15 19.86
C LEU A 132 10.59 4.98 19.15
N LYS A 133 10.87 6.15 19.71
CA LYS A 133 11.89 7.09 19.22
C LYS A 133 12.57 7.78 20.43
N PRO A 134 13.90 7.67 20.60
CA PRO A 134 14.84 6.99 19.71
C PRO A 134 14.73 5.46 19.80
N ILE A 135 15.32 4.79 18.81
CA ILE A 135 15.34 3.33 18.63
C ILE A 135 15.90 2.56 19.84
N ASP A 136 16.79 3.19 20.62
CA ASP A 136 17.43 2.64 21.82
C ASP A 136 16.43 2.34 22.95
N GLN A 137 15.24 2.94 22.91
CA GLN A 137 14.14 2.65 23.84
C GLN A 137 13.49 1.27 23.59
N ALA A 138 13.73 0.63 22.44
CA ALA A 138 13.15 -0.66 22.09
C ALA A 138 13.37 -1.73 23.16
N ASN A 139 14.60 -1.85 23.66
CA ASN A 139 14.95 -2.87 24.66
C ASN A 139 14.19 -2.68 25.97
N ARG A 140 14.15 -1.45 26.47
CA ARG A 140 13.40 -1.12 27.71
C ARG A 140 11.91 -1.34 27.54
N ALA A 141 11.36 -1.02 26.37
CA ALA A 141 9.97 -1.28 26.07
C ALA A 141 9.66 -2.78 26.03
N ILE A 142 10.54 -3.61 25.44
CA ILE A 142 10.41 -5.08 25.44
C ILE A 142 10.38 -5.60 26.89
N ASP A 143 11.30 -5.15 27.73
CA ASP A 143 11.37 -5.56 29.13
C ASP A 143 10.08 -5.21 29.88
N VAL A 144 9.56 -3.99 29.70
CA VAL A 144 8.30 -3.54 30.32
C VAL A 144 7.10 -4.36 29.83
N VAL A 145 6.90 -4.51 28.52
CA VAL A 145 5.71 -5.23 28.03
C VAL A 145 5.71 -6.69 28.46
N THR A 146 6.89 -7.33 28.51
CA THR A 146 7.03 -8.73 28.94
C THR A 146 6.87 -8.88 30.45
N SER A 147 7.45 -7.99 31.26
CA SER A 147 7.28 -8.01 32.72
C SER A 147 5.83 -7.80 33.14
N ASP A 148 5.09 -7.04 32.34
CA ASP A 148 3.70 -6.67 32.63
C ASP A 148 2.69 -7.72 32.20
N GLY A 149 3.13 -8.75 31.47
CA GLY A 149 2.30 -9.90 31.13
C GLY A 149 1.84 -9.97 29.66
N ALA A 150 2.47 -9.21 28.76
CA ALA A 150 2.37 -9.52 27.33
C ALA A 150 2.93 -10.92 27.09
N ASN A 151 2.14 -11.76 26.43
CA ASN A 151 2.48 -13.17 26.15
C ASN A 151 2.57 -13.47 24.66
N MET A 152 2.38 -12.45 23.82
CA MET A 152 2.66 -12.48 22.40
C MET A 152 3.56 -11.27 22.12
N VAL A 153 4.82 -11.48 21.77
CA VAL A 153 5.71 -10.40 21.32
C VAL A 153 6.00 -10.67 19.85
N GLY A 154 5.40 -9.86 18.98
CA GLY A 154 5.34 -10.05 17.52
C GLY A 154 6.59 -9.58 16.76
N GLY A 155 7.68 -9.30 17.47
CA GLY A 155 8.93 -8.78 16.91
C GLY A 155 9.05 -7.26 16.97
N VAL A 156 10.26 -6.78 16.65
CA VAL A 156 10.59 -5.37 16.47
C VAL A 156 10.92 -5.14 15.01
N SER A 157 10.30 -4.14 14.39
CA SER A 157 10.69 -3.66 13.07
C SER A 157 11.25 -2.25 13.16
N PHE A 158 12.16 -1.92 12.25
CA PHE A 158 12.80 -0.61 12.19
C PHE A 158 12.33 0.13 10.96
N VAL A 159 11.79 1.32 11.19
CA VAL A 159 11.20 2.15 10.16
C VAL A 159 11.82 3.53 10.19
N LEU A 160 11.76 4.19 9.03
CA LEU A 160 12.02 5.61 8.94
C LEU A 160 10.81 6.36 9.52
N ASP A 161 11.07 7.45 10.21
CA ASP A 161 10.05 8.46 10.49
C ASP A 161 9.37 8.90 9.19
N GLU A 162 8.07 9.18 9.26
CA GLU A 162 7.26 9.55 8.08
C GLU A 162 7.87 10.71 7.30
N LYS A 163 8.46 11.70 7.98
CA LYS A 163 9.08 12.85 7.31
C LYS A 163 10.38 12.50 6.60
N GLU A 164 11.20 11.63 7.19
CA GLU A 164 12.45 11.21 6.56
C GLU A 164 12.17 10.27 5.40
N GLN A 165 11.15 9.40 5.54
CA GLN A 165 10.67 8.58 4.44
C GLN A 165 10.18 9.45 3.27
N GLU A 166 9.32 10.45 3.52
CA GLU A 166 8.83 11.37 2.48
C GLU A 166 9.98 12.09 1.77
N LYS A 167 10.96 12.58 2.51
CA LYS A 167 12.14 13.25 1.95
C LYS A 167 12.98 12.31 1.06
N LEU A 168 13.16 11.05 1.46
CA LEU A 168 13.86 10.06 0.65
C LEU A 168 13.06 9.69 -0.61
N GLU A 169 11.73 9.57 -0.49
CA GLU A 169 10.84 9.38 -1.63
C GLU A 169 10.92 10.54 -2.64
N GLU A 170 10.92 11.80 -2.19
CA GLU A 170 11.11 12.96 -3.07
C GLU A 170 12.43 12.90 -3.84
N GLN A 171 13.52 12.55 -3.15
CA GLN A 171 14.85 12.41 -3.75
C GLN A 171 14.90 11.26 -4.76
N ALA A 172 14.37 10.08 -4.40
CA ALA A 172 14.30 8.93 -5.30
C ALA A 172 13.45 9.24 -6.53
N ARG A 173 12.33 9.94 -6.38
CA ARG A 173 11.47 10.35 -7.50
C ARG A 173 12.18 11.28 -8.46
N LYS A 174 12.91 12.28 -7.93
CA LYS A 174 13.73 13.18 -8.74
C LYS A 174 14.77 12.40 -9.55
N GLN A 175 15.50 11.49 -8.88
CA GLN A 175 16.48 10.63 -9.56
C GLN A 175 15.83 9.75 -10.63
N ALA A 176 14.66 9.15 -10.37
CA ALA A 176 13.94 8.32 -11.32
C ALA A 176 13.59 9.08 -12.61
N ILE A 177 13.08 10.30 -12.47
CA ILE A 177 12.76 11.18 -13.61
C ILE A 177 14.04 11.57 -14.36
N ASP A 178 15.10 11.97 -13.66
CA ASP A 178 16.37 12.36 -14.28
C ASP A 178 16.99 11.18 -15.05
N ASN A 179 16.95 9.97 -14.48
CA ASN A 179 17.41 8.73 -15.10
C ASN A 179 16.55 8.35 -16.32
N ALA A 180 15.23 8.45 -16.22
CA ALA A 180 14.32 8.19 -17.35
C ALA A 180 14.59 9.14 -18.52
N LYS A 181 14.74 10.45 -18.26
CA LYS A 181 15.06 11.45 -19.28
C LYS A 181 16.41 11.19 -19.95
N LYS A 182 17.44 10.89 -19.16
CA LYS A 182 18.78 10.57 -19.68
C LYS A 182 18.72 9.33 -20.59
N LYS A 183 18.08 8.26 -20.13
CA LYS A 183 17.90 7.02 -20.89
C LYS A 183 17.08 7.22 -22.16
N ALA A 184 16.01 8.02 -22.12
CA ALA A 184 15.26 8.39 -23.31
C ALA A 184 16.17 9.04 -24.36
N GLN A 185 16.96 10.05 -23.96
CA GLN A 185 17.83 10.76 -24.87
C GLN A 185 18.90 9.85 -25.49
N GLU A 186 19.49 8.95 -24.70
CA GLU A 186 20.47 7.97 -25.18
C GLU A 186 19.84 7.01 -26.21
N LEU A 187 18.68 6.43 -25.90
CA LEU A 187 17.98 5.50 -26.78
C LEU A 187 17.50 6.18 -28.07
N ALA A 188 17.03 7.42 -27.99
CA ALA A 188 16.65 8.20 -29.16
C ALA A 188 17.84 8.43 -30.09
N ASN A 189 19.00 8.82 -29.55
CA ASN A 189 20.22 9.03 -30.32
C ASN A 189 20.71 7.74 -31.00
N LEU A 190 20.63 6.59 -30.31
CA LEU A 190 21.06 5.29 -30.84
C LEU A 190 20.11 4.71 -31.90
N SER A 191 18.80 4.99 -31.79
CA SER A 191 17.79 4.47 -32.70
C SER A 191 17.47 5.40 -33.88
N GLY A 192 17.97 6.64 -33.86
CA GLY A 192 17.63 7.68 -34.83
C GLY A 192 16.23 8.29 -34.63
N LEU A 193 15.58 7.99 -33.50
CA LEU A 193 14.28 8.53 -33.14
C LEU A 193 14.41 9.98 -32.65
N ARG A 194 13.44 10.85 -32.98
CA ARG A 194 13.37 12.21 -32.44
C ARG A 194 12.32 12.27 -31.33
N LEU A 195 12.76 12.68 -30.13
CA LEU A 195 11.87 12.87 -28.99
C LEU A 195 11.12 14.20 -29.11
N GLY A 196 9.81 14.15 -28.98
CA GLY A 196 8.92 15.29 -28.79
C GLY A 196 8.67 15.59 -27.31
N LYS A 197 7.48 16.11 -26.98
CA LYS A 197 7.11 16.45 -25.61
C LYS A 197 6.79 15.18 -24.80
N VAL A 198 7.03 15.24 -23.49
CA VAL A 198 6.46 14.27 -22.55
C VAL A 198 4.94 14.47 -22.53
N VAL A 199 4.20 13.39 -22.82
CA VAL A 199 2.74 13.38 -22.87
C VAL A 199 2.12 12.56 -21.76
N SER A 200 2.90 11.70 -21.10
CA SER A 200 2.49 10.96 -19.91
C SER A 200 3.65 10.80 -18.94
N VAL A 201 3.36 10.96 -17.65
CA VAL A 201 4.24 10.63 -16.54
C VAL A 201 3.47 9.69 -15.64
N TYR A 202 4.01 8.50 -15.43
CA TYR A 202 3.41 7.52 -14.54
C TYR A 202 4.44 7.07 -13.52
N GLU A 203 4.15 7.28 -12.25
CA GLU A 203 4.93 6.72 -11.15
C GLU A 203 4.33 5.37 -10.80
N SER A 204 5.13 4.32 -10.94
CA SER A 204 4.70 2.98 -10.55
C SER A 204 4.54 2.96 -9.04
N PRO A 205 3.38 2.56 -8.48
CA PRO A 205 3.27 2.34 -7.05
C PRO A 205 4.32 1.31 -6.67
N GLY A 206 5.27 1.70 -5.83
CA GLY A 206 6.31 0.81 -5.34
C GLY A 206 5.67 -0.31 -4.54
N ILE A 207 5.47 -1.47 -5.16
CA ILE A 207 5.12 -2.69 -4.44
C ILE A 207 6.46 -3.38 -4.14
N GLU A 208 7.13 -2.96 -3.08
CA GLU A 208 8.16 -3.80 -2.47
C GLU A 208 7.86 -3.95 -0.97
N PRO A 209 7.75 -5.19 -0.45
CA PRO A 209 7.78 -5.41 0.98
C PRO A 209 9.15 -4.95 1.51
N PRO A 210 9.23 -4.39 2.73
CA PRO A 210 10.51 -3.99 3.31
C PRO A 210 11.46 -5.19 3.32
N GLY A 211 12.50 -5.13 2.48
CA GLY A 211 13.55 -6.12 2.43
C GLY A 211 14.38 -6.03 3.70
N ILE A 212 14.21 -7.00 4.60
CA ILE A 212 15.11 -7.18 5.74
C ILE A 212 16.45 -7.67 5.16
N TYR A 213 17.45 -6.79 5.12
CA TYR A 213 18.83 -7.26 4.97
C TYR A 213 19.26 -7.84 6.31
N THR A 214 19.30 -9.17 6.40
CA THR A 214 19.96 -9.83 7.54
C THR A 214 21.45 -9.51 7.46
N ALA A 215 21.96 -8.85 8.49
CA ALA A 215 23.38 -8.62 8.64
C ALA A 215 24.07 -9.96 8.95
N ASP A 216 24.35 -10.76 7.92
CA ASP A 216 24.96 -12.09 8.02
C ASP A 216 26.45 -12.05 8.46
N LYS A 217 26.90 -11.00 9.16
CA LYS A 217 28.29 -10.82 9.61
C LYS A 217 28.43 -10.22 11.02
N ALA A 218 27.54 -10.55 11.95
CA ALA A 218 27.67 -10.07 13.34
C ALA A 218 27.52 -11.14 14.44
N LEU A 219 27.52 -12.45 14.11
CA LEU A 219 27.37 -13.50 15.14
C LEU A 219 28.45 -14.57 15.03
N GLU A 220 29.70 -14.17 15.24
CA GLU A 220 30.68 -15.03 15.92
C GLU A 220 30.78 -14.60 17.38
N GLY A 221 30.02 -15.29 18.24
CA GLY A 221 30.32 -15.44 19.67
C GLY A 221 29.69 -14.42 20.62
N ARG A 222 28.74 -14.88 21.44
CA ARG A 222 28.89 -15.06 22.91
C ARG A 222 27.55 -15.42 23.56
N GLY A 223 27.63 -16.29 24.57
CA GLY A 223 26.49 -16.75 25.35
C GLY A 223 26.18 -15.89 26.58
N ALA A 224 25.01 -16.20 27.15
CA ALA A 224 24.50 -15.89 28.49
C ALA A 224 24.36 -14.41 28.91
N GLY A 225 23.11 -13.94 29.00
CA GLY A 225 22.69 -12.90 29.96
C GLY A 225 22.88 -11.44 29.57
N GLU A 226 23.18 -11.12 28.32
CA GLU A 226 23.26 -9.73 27.86
C GLU A 226 21.88 -9.20 27.45
N PRO A 227 21.58 -7.89 27.68
CA PRO A 227 20.34 -7.27 27.23
C PRO A 227 20.18 -7.43 25.72
N THR A 228 18.95 -7.58 25.25
CA THR A 228 18.62 -7.70 23.82
C THR A 228 19.35 -6.62 23.02
N GLN A 229 20.20 -6.99 22.06
CA GLN A 229 20.88 -6.03 21.19
C GLN A 229 20.27 -6.12 19.80
N ILE A 230 19.57 -5.08 19.38
CA ILE A 230 18.94 -5.02 18.06
C ILE A 230 19.53 -3.84 17.29
N ALA A 231 19.99 -4.09 16.05
CA ALA A 231 20.56 -3.07 15.17
C ALA A 231 19.62 -2.81 13.96
N PRO A 232 19.38 -1.54 13.57
CA PRO A 232 18.37 -1.19 12.57
C PRO A 232 18.64 -1.59 11.12
N GLY A 233 19.91 -1.79 10.73
CA GLY A 233 20.26 -1.88 9.30
C GLY A 233 20.03 -0.56 8.54
N GLU A 234 19.99 -0.62 7.20
CA GLU A 234 19.66 0.50 6.31
C GLU A 234 18.37 0.18 5.53
N ASN A 235 17.51 1.18 5.32
CA ASN A 235 16.29 1.06 4.52
C ASN A 235 16.46 1.78 3.18
N THR A 236 16.18 1.08 2.07
CA THR A 236 16.23 1.64 0.71
C THR A 236 14.84 1.98 0.22
N VAL A 237 14.66 3.22 -0.23
CA VAL A 237 13.48 3.72 -0.93
C VAL A 237 13.76 3.71 -2.43
N ARG A 238 12.97 2.95 -3.18
CA ARG A 238 13.07 2.80 -4.64
C ARG A 238 11.79 3.30 -5.32
N ILE A 239 11.94 4.18 -6.31
CA ILE A 239 10.84 4.69 -7.12
C ILE A 239 11.13 4.45 -8.60
N THR A 240 10.14 3.95 -9.34
CA THR A 240 10.23 3.80 -10.79
C THR A 240 9.20 4.70 -11.46
N VAL A 241 9.65 5.48 -12.43
CA VAL A 241 8.83 6.40 -13.23
C VAL A 241 8.93 6.02 -14.70
N SER A 242 7.77 5.88 -15.33
CA SER A 242 7.60 5.73 -16.78
C SER A 242 7.29 7.09 -17.41
N LEU A 243 8.09 7.48 -18.39
CA LEU A 243 7.86 8.68 -19.21
C LEU A 243 7.48 8.27 -20.63
N SER A 244 6.36 8.77 -21.13
CA SER A 244 5.98 8.62 -22.53
C SER A 244 6.17 9.93 -23.29
N TYR A 245 6.90 9.84 -24.39
CA TYR A 245 7.18 10.93 -25.31
C TYR A 245 6.36 10.74 -26.59
N GLN A 246 5.88 11.85 -27.15
CA GLN A 246 5.52 11.88 -28.56
C GLN A 246 6.79 11.67 -29.40
N THR A 247 6.73 10.85 -30.44
CA THR A 247 7.83 10.73 -31.40
C THR A 247 7.58 11.65 -32.60
N LEU A 248 8.66 12.20 -33.18
CA LEU A 248 8.63 13.13 -34.32
C LEU A 248 9.28 12.53 -35.57
#